data_AF-A0A1I4GAH2-F1
#
_entry.id   AF-A0A1I4GAH2-F1
#
_cell.length_a   1.000
_cell.length_b   1.000
_cell.length_c   1.000
_cell.angle_alpha   90.00
_cell.angle_beta   90.00
_cell.angle_gamma   90.00
#
_symmetry.space_group_name_H-M   'P 1'
#
loop_
_entity.id
_entity.type
_entity.pdbx_description
1 polymer ?
#
loop_
_entity_poly.entity_id
_entity_poly.type
_entity_poly.pdbx_seq_one_letter_code
_entity_poly.pdbx_strand_id
1 'polypeptide(L)'
;MGMGNSGWLAVCAALTLAAFWPQGARAADDPNMGYLVQQAFADNCKQTLPALSKLIDSSLAASQSRLPQERLAAAREYARSAAGKRAAQAVGIAITAASNDNKLIASYECSKKINEWGQPAYPQVSGSQIGPDASRSLVSSIAPLALARLDCQVLDSVAAKEIAMPMAVDAGKSVPAEQWTFSGCGRTHSVSIDRREGRYGLAAQDRFDLAGM
;
A
#
# COMPACT_ATOMS: atom_id res chain seq x y z
N MET A 1 -9.31 -4.14 -45.45
CA MET A 1 -9.89 -2.98 -44.72
C MET A 1 -10.57 -3.53 -43.48
N GLY A 2 -10.22 -3.25 -42.23
CA GLY A 2 -9.10 -2.52 -41.64
C GLY A 2 -8.85 -3.12 -40.25
N MET A 3 -7.58 -3.24 -39.87
CA MET A 3 -7.13 -3.67 -38.55
C MET A 3 -7.29 -2.50 -37.57
N GLY A 4 -8.10 -2.69 -36.52
CA GLY A 4 -8.29 -1.74 -35.43
C GLY A 4 -7.27 -1.96 -34.31
N ASN A 5 -6.27 -1.08 -34.29
CA ASN A 5 -5.14 -1.06 -33.39
C ASN A 5 -5.57 -0.48 -32.02
N SER A 6 -5.47 -1.24 -30.92
CA SER A 6 -5.76 -0.76 -29.56
C SER A 6 -4.79 -1.38 -28.53
N GLY A 7 -3.50 -1.46 -28.89
CA GLY A 7 -2.43 -1.95 -28.02
C GLY A 7 -1.44 -0.88 -27.52
N TRP A 8 -1.68 0.41 -27.81
CA TRP A 8 -0.63 1.45 -27.73
C TRP A 8 -0.71 2.40 -26.51
N LEU A 9 -1.53 2.10 -25.49
CA LEU A 9 -1.65 2.98 -24.31
C LEU A 9 -1.03 2.42 -23.02
N ALA A 10 -0.56 1.17 -23.00
CA ALA A 10 0.07 0.57 -21.81
C ALA A 10 1.60 0.72 -21.74
N VAL A 11 2.25 1.19 -22.82
CA VAL A 11 3.72 1.24 -22.92
C VAL A 11 4.30 2.61 -22.52
N CYS A 12 3.52 3.69 -22.61
CA CYS A 12 4.05 5.05 -22.37
C CYS A 12 4.23 5.42 -20.88
N ALA A 13 3.48 4.79 -19.95
CA ALA A 13 3.63 5.06 -18.52
C ALA A 13 4.87 4.37 -17.89
N ALA A 14 5.37 3.29 -18.50
CA ALA A 14 6.60 2.64 -18.08
C ALA A 14 7.87 3.35 -18.63
N LEU A 15 7.73 4.12 -19.72
CA LEU A 15 8.86 4.76 -20.42
C LEU A 15 9.28 6.12 -19.82
N THR A 16 8.40 6.82 -19.10
CA THR A 16 8.75 8.11 -18.49
C THR A 16 9.57 7.97 -17.20
N LEU A 17 9.52 6.81 -16.53
CA LEU A 17 10.45 6.50 -15.43
C LEU A 17 11.84 6.10 -15.92
N ALA A 18 12.00 5.72 -17.19
CA ALA A 18 13.29 5.30 -17.76
C ALA A 18 14.11 6.47 -18.35
N ALA A 19 13.46 7.59 -18.69
CA ALA A 19 14.08 8.68 -19.45
C ALA A 19 14.91 9.67 -18.62
N PHE A 20 14.91 9.56 -17.28
CA PHE A 20 15.74 10.39 -16.39
C PHE A 20 16.86 9.60 -15.67
N TRP A 21 17.14 8.39 -16.17
CA TRP A 21 18.24 7.55 -15.72
C TRP A 21 19.41 7.61 -16.71
N PRO A 22 20.46 8.40 -16.46
CA PRO A 22 21.76 7.97 -16.95
C PRO A 22 22.08 6.71 -16.12
N GLN A 23 22.11 5.52 -16.75
CA GLN A 23 22.49 4.21 -16.16
C GLN A 23 21.39 3.25 -15.63
N GLY A 24 20.21 3.23 -16.26
CA GLY A 24 19.06 2.40 -15.84
C GLY A 24 19.27 0.87 -15.72
N ALA A 25 20.37 0.30 -16.24
CA ALA A 25 20.68 -1.13 -16.06
C ALA A 25 21.62 -1.42 -14.86
N ARG A 26 22.43 -0.46 -14.40
CA ARG A 26 23.36 -0.68 -13.27
C ARG A 26 22.76 -0.37 -11.91
N ALA A 27 21.76 0.49 -11.88
CA ALA A 27 21.17 0.94 -10.63
C ALA A 27 20.00 0.10 -10.12
N ALA A 28 19.39 -0.72 -10.99
CA ALA A 28 18.41 -1.72 -10.58
C ALA A 28 19.05 -2.82 -9.72
N ASP A 29 20.33 -3.13 -9.98
CA ASP A 29 21.12 -4.13 -9.25
C ASP A 29 22.07 -3.49 -8.20
N ASP A 30 21.99 -2.17 -7.98
CA ASP A 30 22.78 -1.52 -6.93
C ASP A 30 22.05 -1.61 -5.58
N PRO A 31 22.53 -2.43 -4.63
CA PRO A 31 21.89 -2.58 -3.32
C PRO A 31 21.86 -1.26 -2.52
N ASN A 32 22.75 -0.31 -2.81
CA ASN A 32 22.69 1.02 -2.20
C ASN A 32 21.50 1.83 -2.71
N MET A 33 21.19 1.73 -4.01
CA MET A 33 20.01 2.39 -4.59
C MET A 33 18.72 1.76 -4.05
N GLY A 34 18.68 0.44 -3.87
CA GLY A 34 17.56 -0.23 -3.21
C GLY A 34 17.28 0.31 -1.81
N TYR A 35 18.34 0.53 -1.00
CA TYR A 35 18.22 1.13 0.33
C TYR A 35 17.69 2.57 0.27
N LEU A 36 18.23 3.41 -0.62
CA LEU A 36 17.77 4.79 -0.78
C LEU A 36 16.32 4.89 -1.23
N VAL A 37 15.88 4.01 -2.14
CA VAL A 37 14.47 3.93 -2.58
C VAL A 37 13.56 3.57 -1.42
N GLN A 38 13.93 2.59 -0.59
CA GLN A 38 13.13 2.25 0.59
C GLN A 38 13.00 3.42 1.58
N GLN A 39 14.10 4.12 1.86
CA GLN A 39 14.10 5.30 2.75
C GLN A 39 13.22 6.42 2.20
N ALA A 40 13.46 6.82 0.94
CA ALA A 40 12.72 7.91 0.32
C ALA A 40 11.22 7.59 0.18
N PHE A 41 10.88 6.33 -0.11
CA PHE A 41 9.49 5.89 -0.17
C PHE A 41 8.82 5.93 1.21
N ALA A 42 9.51 5.47 2.25
CA ALA A 42 9.01 5.55 3.62
C ALA A 42 8.78 7.01 4.04
N ASP A 43 9.72 7.90 3.74
CA ASP A 43 9.57 9.33 4.05
C ASP A 43 8.42 9.97 3.29
N ASN A 44 8.25 9.66 2.00
CA ASN A 44 7.10 10.11 1.22
C ASN A 44 5.78 9.60 1.81
N CYS A 45 5.71 8.33 2.22
CA CYS A 45 4.52 7.79 2.88
C CYS A 45 4.20 8.51 4.20
N LYS A 46 5.21 8.81 5.01
CA LYS A 46 5.03 9.54 6.28
C LYS A 46 4.57 10.98 6.06
N GLN A 47 5.03 11.62 4.98
CA GLN A 47 4.59 12.97 4.62
C GLN A 47 3.15 12.99 4.10
N THR A 48 2.81 12.07 3.19
CA THR A 48 1.48 12.03 2.57
C THR A 48 0.41 11.47 3.49
N LEU A 49 0.76 10.50 4.35
CA LEU A 49 -0.14 9.80 5.27
C LEU A 49 0.48 9.69 6.67
N PRO A 50 0.54 10.80 7.44
CA PRO A 50 1.21 10.81 8.75
C PRO A 50 0.68 9.77 9.74
N ALA A 51 -0.61 9.42 9.64
CA ALA A 51 -1.23 8.40 10.48
C ALA A 51 -0.57 7.00 10.33
N LEU A 52 0.02 6.70 9.17
CA LEU A 52 0.71 5.43 8.92
C LEU A 52 2.15 5.40 9.44
N SER A 53 2.69 6.49 9.99
CA SER A 53 4.13 6.62 10.26
C SER A 53 4.69 5.50 11.15
N LYS A 54 4.00 5.14 12.23
CA LYS A 54 4.41 4.04 13.12
C LYS A 54 4.51 2.70 12.39
N LEU A 55 3.55 2.42 11.51
CA LEU A 55 3.52 1.18 10.73
C LEU A 55 4.62 1.17 9.68
N ILE A 56 4.86 2.29 9.00
CA ILE A 56 5.94 2.46 8.03
C ILE A 56 7.30 2.23 8.70
N ASP A 57 7.56 2.86 9.84
CA ASP A 57 8.83 2.72 10.54
C ASP A 57 9.05 1.28 11.02
N SER A 58 8.01 0.64 11.59
CA SER A 58 8.11 -0.77 12.03
C SER A 58 8.34 -1.73 10.86
N SER A 59 7.65 -1.52 9.74
CA SER A 59 7.75 -2.36 8.55
C SER A 59 9.10 -2.20 7.88
N LEU A 60 9.59 -0.96 7.76
CA LEU A 60 10.92 -0.66 7.24
C LEU A 60 12.01 -1.29 8.11
N ALA A 61 11.88 -1.21 9.45
CA ALA A 61 12.80 -1.86 10.36
C ALA A 61 12.81 -3.39 10.19
N ALA A 62 11.63 -4.01 10.07
CA ALA A 62 11.51 -5.45 9.80
C ALA A 62 12.12 -5.87 8.45
N SER A 63 12.00 -5.02 7.43
CA SER A 63 12.67 -5.24 6.14
C SER A 63 14.19 -5.18 6.26
N GLN A 64 14.71 -4.16 6.95
CA GLN A 64 16.14 -3.98 7.14
C GLN A 64 16.78 -5.05 8.03
N SER A 65 16.05 -5.59 9.01
CA SER A 65 16.56 -6.65 9.88
C SER A 65 16.81 -7.96 9.14
N ARG A 66 16.26 -8.14 7.94
CA ARG A 66 16.53 -9.30 7.07
C ARG A 66 17.81 -9.15 6.25
N LEU A 67 18.42 -7.97 6.21
CA LEU A 67 19.69 -7.73 5.53
C LEU A 67 20.87 -8.09 6.44
N PRO A 68 21.97 -8.65 5.90
CA PRO A 68 23.20 -8.80 6.67
C PRO A 68 23.68 -7.44 7.23
N GLN A 69 24.15 -7.42 8.49
CA GLN A 69 24.51 -6.16 9.16
C GLN A 69 25.59 -5.36 8.39
N GLU A 70 26.57 -6.04 7.81
CA GLU A 70 27.62 -5.41 6.99
C GLU A 70 27.04 -4.71 5.76
N ARG A 71 26.06 -5.32 5.10
CA ARG A 71 25.35 -4.72 3.95
C ARG A 71 24.58 -3.48 4.38
N LEU A 72 23.88 -3.56 5.51
CA LEU A 72 23.12 -2.44 6.04
C LEU A 72 24.04 -1.28 6.46
N ALA A 73 25.20 -1.58 7.06
CA ALA A 73 26.20 -0.58 7.43
C ALA A 73 26.78 0.12 6.18
N ALA A 74 27.14 -0.64 5.14
CA ALA A 74 27.63 -0.08 3.89
C ALA A 74 26.60 0.82 3.19
N ALA A 75 25.33 0.38 3.13
CA ALA A 75 24.26 1.18 2.53
C ALA A 75 24.00 2.48 3.32
N ARG A 76 24.05 2.43 4.66
CA ARG A 76 23.97 3.63 5.52
C ARG A 76 25.13 4.58 5.30
N GLU A 77 26.34 4.06 5.15
CA GLU A 77 27.52 4.87 4.87
C GLU A 77 27.41 5.55 3.51
N TYR A 78 27.01 4.81 2.47
CA TYR A 78 26.73 5.36 1.16
C TYR A 78 25.69 6.47 1.22
N ALA A 79 24.57 6.26 1.92
CA ALA A 79 23.51 7.26 2.07
C ALA A 79 24.00 8.57 2.73
N ARG A 80 25.02 8.51 3.60
CA ARG A 80 25.64 9.68 4.22
C ARG A 80 26.66 10.39 3.32
N SER A 81 27.21 9.69 2.33
CA SER A 81 28.16 10.25 1.38
C SER A 81 27.54 11.35 0.50
N ALA A 82 28.37 12.21 -0.09
CA ALA A 82 27.90 13.25 -1.00
C ALA A 82 27.18 12.67 -2.24
N ALA A 83 27.62 11.51 -2.74
CA ALA A 83 26.98 10.83 -3.85
C ALA A 83 25.60 10.27 -3.45
N GLY A 84 25.52 9.58 -2.32
CA GLY A 84 24.27 9.02 -1.82
C GLY A 84 23.22 10.08 -1.49
N LYS A 85 23.61 11.23 -0.93
CA LYS A 85 22.68 12.35 -0.69
C LYS A 85 22.07 12.90 -1.99
N ARG A 86 22.89 13.06 -3.05
CA ARG A 86 22.38 13.50 -4.37
C ARG A 86 21.44 12.46 -4.98
N ALA A 87 21.80 11.18 -4.89
CA ALA A 87 20.95 10.10 -5.35
C ALA A 87 19.63 10.05 -4.58
N ALA A 88 19.65 10.19 -3.26
CA ALA A 88 18.46 10.21 -2.40
C ALA A 88 17.50 11.33 -2.79
N GLN A 89 18.03 12.53 -3.07
CA GLN A 89 17.21 13.65 -3.53
C GLN A 89 16.52 13.36 -4.87
N ALA A 90 17.27 12.81 -5.84
CA ALA A 90 16.69 12.44 -7.14
C ALA A 90 15.61 11.37 -7.01
N VAL A 91 15.84 10.38 -6.16
CA VAL A 91 14.87 9.32 -5.86
C VAL A 91 13.61 9.89 -5.19
N GLY A 92 13.76 10.79 -4.21
CA GLY A 92 12.62 11.44 -3.55
C GLY A 92 11.72 12.18 -4.54
N ILE A 93 12.31 12.98 -5.44
CA ILE A 93 11.57 13.70 -6.48
C ILE A 93 10.79 12.72 -7.38
N ALA A 94 11.42 11.62 -7.80
CA ALA A 94 10.78 10.63 -8.66
C ALA A 94 9.59 9.95 -7.96
N ILE A 95 9.71 9.63 -6.67
CA ILE A 95 8.63 9.02 -5.89
C ILE A 95 7.45 9.96 -5.73
N THR A 96 7.69 11.23 -5.37
CA THR A 96 6.62 12.22 -5.24
C THR A 96 5.90 12.42 -6.58
N ALA A 97 6.65 12.58 -7.68
CA ALA A 97 6.09 12.73 -9.02
C ALA A 97 5.23 11.52 -9.45
N ALA A 98 5.64 10.30 -9.12
CA ALA A 98 4.91 9.09 -9.47
C ALA A 98 3.53 8.99 -8.79
N SER A 99 3.37 9.59 -7.60
CA SER A 99 2.10 9.60 -6.88
C SER A 99 1.12 10.67 -7.37
N ASN A 100 1.58 11.64 -8.17
CA ASN A 100 0.81 12.76 -8.73
C ASN A 100 -0.13 13.44 -7.69
N ASP A 101 0.35 13.56 -6.44
CA ASP A 101 -0.39 14.06 -5.27
C ASP A 101 -1.75 13.37 -4.99
N ASN A 102 -2.00 12.20 -5.59
CA ASN A 102 -3.23 11.46 -5.37
C ASN A 102 -3.13 10.61 -4.10
N LYS A 103 -3.76 11.09 -3.03
CA LYS A 103 -3.78 10.43 -1.71
C LYS A 103 -4.35 9.01 -1.73
N LEU A 104 -5.29 8.68 -2.62
CA LEU A 104 -5.78 7.30 -2.76
C LEU A 104 -4.69 6.37 -3.31
N ILE A 105 -4.01 6.79 -4.37
CA ILE A 105 -2.89 6.04 -4.96
C ILE A 105 -1.77 5.89 -3.93
N ALA A 106 -1.43 6.98 -3.24
CA ALA A 106 -0.44 6.95 -2.17
C ALA A 106 -0.84 5.99 -1.04
N SER A 107 -2.11 5.99 -0.60
CA SER A 107 -2.59 5.09 0.46
C SER A 107 -2.48 3.62 0.07
N TYR A 108 -2.78 3.30 -1.18
CA TYR A 108 -2.63 1.95 -1.71
C TYR A 108 -1.17 1.52 -1.75
N GLU A 109 -0.28 2.33 -2.34
CA GLU A 109 1.13 2.00 -2.46
C GLU A 109 1.85 1.95 -1.09
N CYS A 110 1.50 2.84 -0.16
CA CYS A 110 2.02 2.80 1.21
C CYS A 110 1.55 1.56 1.96
N SER A 111 0.26 1.20 1.87
CA SER A 111 -0.27 -0.02 2.50
C SER A 111 0.38 -1.29 1.92
N LYS A 112 0.57 -1.31 0.60
CA LYS A 112 1.30 -2.38 -0.09
C LYS A 112 2.72 -2.52 0.41
N LYS A 113 3.46 -1.41 0.57
CA LYS A 113 4.83 -1.44 1.12
C LYS A 113 4.89 -1.83 2.59
N ILE A 114 3.92 -1.42 3.41
CA ILE A 114 3.79 -1.93 4.79
C ILE A 114 3.70 -3.45 4.80
N ASN A 115 2.86 -4.03 3.95
CA ASN A 115 2.71 -5.49 3.88
C ASN A 115 3.96 -6.18 3.33
N GLU A 116 4.58 -5.62 2.29
CA GLU A 116 5.81 -6.16 1.68
C GLU A 116 6.99 -6.16 2.66
N TRP A 117 7.16 -5.05 3.39
CA TRP A 117 8.29 -4.85 4.31
C TRP A 117 8.05 -5.48 5.67
N GLY A 118 6.85 -5.30 6.24
CA GLY A 118 6.50 -5.84 7.56
C GLY A 118 6.19 -7.34 7.53
N GLN A 119 5.69 -7.86 6.41
CA GLN A 119 5.12 -9.21 6.32
C GLN A 119 4.21 -9.55 7.51
N PRO A 120 3.23 -8.69 7.85
CA PRO A 120 2.38 -8.89 9.02
C PRO A 120 1.49 -10.12 8.85
N ALA A 121 1.28 -10.85 9.94
CA ALA A 121 0.28 -11.91 10.01
C ALA A 121 -1.06 -11.32 10.46
N TYR A 122 -1.98 -11.14 9.51
CA TYR A 122 -3.33 -10.67 9.84
C TYR A 122 -4.24 -11.82 10.30
N PRO A 123 -5.16 -11.58 11.25
CA PRO A 123 -6.13 -12.58 11.66
C PRO A 123 -7.11 -12.92 10.52
N GLN A 124 -7.65 -14.13 10.57
CA GLN A 124 -8.74 -14.52 9.65
C GLN A 124 -9.99 -13.70 9.95
N VAL A 125 -10.79 -13.43 8.92
CA VAL A 125 -12.07 -12.73 9.07
C VAL A 125 -13.12 -13.72 9.58
N SER A 126 -13.54 -13.54 10.83
CA SER A 126 -14.61 -14.35 11.42
C SER A 126 -15.98 -13.89 10.90
N GLY A 127 -16.90 -14.82 10.63
CA GLY A 127 -18.28 -14.52 10.22
C GLY A 127 -18.46 -14.06 8.76
N SER A 128 -17.39 -13.96 7.98
CA SER A 128 -17.44 -13.57 6.56
C SER A 128 -18.04 -14.67 5.69
N GLN A 129 -18.92 -14.27 4.77
CA GLN A 129 -19.43 -15.09 3.67
C GLN A 129 -18.51 -14.99 2.44
N ILE A 130 -17.59 -14.02 2.42
CA ILE A 130 -16.56 -13.90 1.38
C ILE A 130 -15.51 -15.00 1.59
N GLY A 131 -15.24 -15.76 0.52
CA GLY A 131 -14.27 -16.87 0.54
C GLY A 131 -12.88 -16.46 1.08
N PRO A 132 -12.13 -17.40 1.69
CA PRO A 132 -10.95 -17.10 2.51
C PRO A 132 -9.83 -16.37 1.75
N ASP A 133 -9.60 -16.69 0.48
CA ASP A 133 -8.55 -16.04 -0.32
C ASP A 133 -8.89 -14.58 -0.66
N ALA A 134 -10.15 -14.33 -1.03
CA ALA A 134 -10.64 -12.98 -1.28
C ALA A 134 -10.64 -12.16 0.02
N SER A 135 -11.08 -12.76 1.12
CA SER A 135 -11.05 -12.14 2.46
C SER A 135 -9.62 -11.79 2.89
N ARG A 136 -8.64 -12.67 2.67
CA ARG A 136 -7.23 -12.39 2.99
C ARG A 136 -6.67 -11.23 2.17
N SER A 137 -6.98 -11.20 0.88
CA SER A 137 -6.55 -10.11 -0.01
C SER A 137 -7.12 -8.76 0.44
N LEU A 138 -8.43 -8.74 0.76
CA LEU A 138 -9.10 -7.55 1.29
C LEU A 138 -8.50 -7.09 2.62
N VAL A 139 -8.35 -7.99 3.60
CA VAL A 139 -7.73 -7.66 4.89
C VAL A 139 -6.34 -7.07 4.69
N SER A 140 -5.53 -7.65 3.81
CA SER A 140 -4.17 -7.14 3.54
C SER A 140 -4.21 -5.70 3.04
N SER A 141 -5.17 -5.33 2.18
CA SER A 141 -5.30 -3.96 1.68
C SER A 141 -5.87 -2.96 2.69
N ILE A 142 -6.69 -3.40 3.65
CA ILE A 142 -7.43 -2.53 4.58
C ILE A 142 -6.70 -2.40 5.94
N ALA A 143 -6.07 -3.48 6.41
CA ALA A 143 -5.54 -3.58 7.75
C ALA A 143 -4.50 -2.51 8.11
N PRO A 144 -3.54 -2.10 7.24
CA PRO A 144 -2.63 -1.00 7.56
C PRO A 144 -3.35 0.31 7.89
N LEU A 145 -4.39 0.64 7.12
CA LEU A 145 -5.18 1.86 7.34
C LEU A 145 -6.03 1.75 8.60
N ALA A 146 -6.65 0.59 8.83
CA ALA A 146 -7.42 0.33 10.05
C ALA A 146 -6.53 0.40 11.31
N LEU A 147 -5.34 -0.20 11.27
CA LEU A 147 -4.36 -0.14 12.35
C LEU A 147 -3.93 1.28 12.68
N ALA A 148 -3.71 2.13 11.67
CA ALA A 148 -3.46 3.54 11.88
C ALA A 148 -4.63 4.27 12.54
N ARG A 149 -5.88 3.96 12.17
CA ARG A 149 -7.08 4.50 12.83
C ARG A 149 -7.21 4.05 14.28
N LEU A 150 -6.81 2.81 14.57
CA LEU A 150 -6.79 2.27 15.92
C LEU A 150 -5.61 2.81 16.76
N ASP A 151 -4.60 3.43 16.12
CA ASP A 151 -3.28 3.71 16.70
C ASP A 151 -2.66 2.45 17.33
N CYS A 152 -2.69 1.35 16.57
CA CYS A 152 -2.22 0.04 16.97
C CYS A 152 -1.25 -0.54 15.94
N GLN A 153 -0.37 -1.45 16.35
CA GLN A 153 0.58 -2.11 15.43
C GLN A 153 0.13 -3.50 14.98
N VAL A 154 -0.75 -4.15 15.74
CA VAL A 154 -1.20 -5.53 15.52
C VAL A 154 -2.71 -5.59 15.71
N LEU A 155 -3.40 -6.34 14.86
CA LEU A 155 -4.83 -6.58 15.00
C LEU A 155 -5.06 -7.75 15.95
N ASP A 156 -6.01 -7.59 16.87
CA ASP A 156 -6.48 -8.66 17.75
C ASP A 156 -7.47 -9.56 16.99
N SER A 157 -8.36 -8.96 16.20
CA SER A 157 -9.38 -9.69 15.43
C SER A 157 -9.94 -8.88 14.27
N VAL A 158 -10.54 -9.59 13.31
CA VAL A 158 -11.42 -9.03 12.28
C VAL A 158 -12.71 -9.84 12.25
N ALA A 159 -13.85 -9.17 12.38
CA ALA A 159 -15.16 -9.78 12.36
C ALA A 159 -16.03 -9.16 11.27
N ALA A 160 -16.72 -9.98 10.50
CA ALA A 160 -17.67 -9.57 9.49
C ALA A 160 -19.10 -9.82 9.95
N LYS A 161 -20.00 -8.93 9.54
CA LYS A 161 -21.45 -9.06 9.69
C LYS A 161 -22.08 -8.83 8.33
N GLU A 162 -22.87 -9.78 7.86
CA GLU A 162 -23.61 -9.65 6.60
C GLU A 162 -24.59 -8.46 6.67
N ILE A 163 -24.66 -7.70 5.57
CA ILE A 163 -25.64 -6.65 5.38
C ILE A 163 -26.74 -7.21 4.47
N ALA A 164 -27.99 -7.11 4.92
CA ALA A 164 -29.13 -7.59 4.13
C ALA A 164 -29.15 -6.91 2.76
N MET A 165 -29.09 -7.71 1.69
CA MET A 165 -29.12 -7.20 0.32
C MET A 165 -30.51 -6.66 -0.03
N PRO A 166 -30.63 -5.46 -0.63
CA PRO A 166 -31.88 -5.02 -1.22
C PRO A 166 -32.27 -5.92 -2.41
N MET A 167 -33.57 -6.18 -2.56
CA MET A 167 -34.13 -7.16 -3.52
C MET A 167 -33.85 -6.85 -5.00
N ALA A 168 -33.53 -5.59 -5.32
CA ALA A 168 -33.18 -5.16 -6.67
C ALA A 168 -31.91 -4.32 -6.62
N VAL A 169 -30.93 -4.70 -7.44
CA VAL A 169 -29.70 -3.95 -7.60
C VAL A 169 -29.43 -3.76 -9.08
N ASP A 170 -29.25 -2.51 -9.50
CA ASP A 170 -28.87 -2.22 -10.89
C ASP A 170 -27.51 -2.83 -11.21
N ALA A 171 -27.40 -3.44 -12.40
CA ALA A 171 -26.14 -3.96 -12.89
C ALA A 171 -25.06 -2.85 -12.91
N GLY A 172 -23.87 -3.16 -12.38
CA GLY A 172 -22.73 -2.25 -12.33
C GLY A 172 -22.65 -1.32 -11.11
N LYS A 173 -23.68 -1.30 -10.24
CA LYS A 173 -23.63 -0.53 -8.99
C LYS A 173 -22.90 -1.29 -7.87
N SER A 174 -22.32 -0.51 -6.95
CA SER A 174 -21.76 -0.99 -5.69
C SER A 174 -22.90 -1.48 -4.80
N VAL A 175 -22.83 -2.71 -4.31
CA VAL A 175 -23.83 -3.29 -3.41
C VAL A 175 -23.19 -3.57 -2.06
N PRO A 176 -23.72 -3.03 -0.95
CA PRO A 176 -23.26 -3.42 0.37
C PRO A 176 -23.36 -4.93 0.55
N ALA A 177 -22.27 -5.56 0.97
CA ALA A 177 -22.21 -7.01 1.19
C ALA A 177 -21.99 -7.32 2.68
N GLU A 178 -20.96 -6.75 3.28
CA GLU A 178 -20.59 -7.03 4.67
C GLU A 178 -20.12 -5.76 5.38
N GLN A 179 -20.32 -5.68 6.69
CA GLN A 179 -19.66 -4.72 7.56
C GLN A 179 -18.55 -5.44 8.32
N TRP A 180 -17.32 -4.97 8.18
CA TRP A 180 -16.15 -5.53 8.85
C TRP A 180 -15.74 -4.65 10.02
N THR A 181 -15.44 -5.26 11.16
CA THR A 181 -14.93 -4.59 12.35
C THR A 181 -13.52 -5.09 12.65
N PHE A 182 -12.57 -4.17 12.61
CA PHE A 182 -11.18 -4.36 12.96
C PHE A 182 -10.98 -4.00 14.43
N SER A 183 -10.38 -4.89 15.21
CA SER A 183 -10.11 -4.67 16.63
C SER A 183 -8.61 -4.75 16.92
N GLY A 184 -8.11 -3.88 17.77
CA GLY A 184 -6.70 -3.82 18.14
C GLY A 184 -6.46 -2.81 19.25
N CYS A 185 -5.58 -3.15 20.21
CA CYS A 185 -5.18 -2.25 21.30
C CYS A 185 -6.38 -1.70 22.12
N GLY A 186 -7.41 -2.52 22.33
CA GLY A 186 -8.63 -2.14 23.07
C GLY A 186 -9.56 -1.17 22.32
N ARG A 187 -9.35 -0.97 21.01
CA ARG A 187 -10.15 -0.10 20.15
C ARG A 187 -10.73 -0.89 18.98
N THR A 188 -11.77 -0.34 18.36
CA THR A 188 -12.43 -0.94 17.20
C THR A 188 -12.68 0.10 16.11
N HIS A 189 -12.62 -0.33 14.86
CA HIS A 189 -12.96 0.47 13.69
C HIS A 189 -13.74 -0.37 12.68
N SER A 190 -14.86 0.15 12.19
CA SER A 190 -15.73 -0.57 11.26
C SER A 190 -15.71 0.06 9.88
N VAL A 191 -15.75 -0.79 8.85
CA VAL A 191 -15.85 -0.40 7.45
C VAL A 191 -16.87 -1.26 6.73
N SER A 192 -17.37 -0.78 5.62
CA SER A 192 -18.27 -1.52 4.74
C SER A 192 -17.50 -2.11 3.57
N ILE A 193 -17.83 -3.35 3.22
CA ILE A 193 -17.35 -4.04 2.03
C ILE A 193 -18.50 -4.11 1.04
N ASP A 194 -18.25 -3.56 -0.14
CA ASP A 194 -19.18 -3.60 -1.25
C ASP A 194 -18.76 -4.65 -2.27
N ARG A 195 -19.76 -5.17 -3.00
CA ARG A 195 -19.59 -5.98 -4.20
C ARG A 195 -19.93 -5.16 -5.44
N ARG A 196 -19.06 -5.17 -6.44
CA ARG A 196 -19.28 -4.59 -7.77
C ARG A 196 -18.83 -5.58 -8.85
N GLU A 197 -19.73 -5.97 -9.75
CA GLU A 197 -19.42 -6.89 -10.87
C GLU A 197 -18.72 -8.19 -10.41
N GLY A 198 -19.14 -8.73 -9.26
CA GLY A 198 -18.55 -9.95 -8.68
C GLY A 198 -17.22 -9.76 -7.96
N ARG A 199 -16.69 -8.53 -7.88
CA ARG A 199 -15.49 -8.19 -7.09
C ARG A 199 -15.87 -7.51 -5.79
N TYR A 200 -15.19 -7.86 -4.71
CA TYR A 200 -15.34 -7.22 -3.42
C TYR A 200 -14.31 -6.11 -3.23
N GLY A 201 -14.67 -5.07 -2.50
CA GLY A 201 -13.76 -4.00 -2.12
C GLY A 201 -14.35 -3.11 -1.04
N LEU A 202 -13.48 -2.32 -0.41
CA LEU A 202 -13.90 -1.31 0.56
C LEU A 202 -14.95 -0.38 -0.07
N ALA A 203 -15.99 0.00 0.66
CA ALA A 203 -16.98 0.95 0.18
C ALA A 203 -16.34 2.31 -0.12
N ALA A 204 -16.90 3.08 -1.07
CA ALA A 204 -16.26 4.31 -1.53
C ALA A 204 -16.03 5.32 -0.41
N GLN A 205 -17.01 5.50 0.48
CA GLN A 205 -16.91 6.41 1.63
C GLN A 205 -15.77 5.98 2.56
N ASP A 206 -15.73 4.70 2.93
CA ASP A 206 -14.70 4.18 3.83
C ASP A 206 -13.29 4.25 3.23
N ARG A 207 -13.13 4.27 1.90
CA ARG A 207 -11.82 4.52 1.25
C ARG A 207 -11.32 5.92 1.53
N PHE A 208 -12.19 6.92 1.47
CA PHE A 208 -11.83 8.31 1.76
C PHE A 208 -11.52 8.47 3.25
N ASP A 209 -12.40 7.94 4.08
CA ASP A 209 -12.24 8.02 5.54
C ASP A 209 -10.96 7.32 5.98
N LEU A 210 -10.69 6.09 5.56
CA LEU A 210 -9.46 5.38 5.96
C LEU A 210 -8.18 6.04 5.47
N ALA A 211 -8.18 6.63 4.27
CA ALA A 211 -7.03 7.35 3.73
C ALA A 211 -6.85 8.76 4.34
N GLY A 212 -7.75 9.21 5.21
CA GLY A 212 -7.67 10.52 5.86
C GLY A 212 -7.89 11.68 4.89
N MET A 213 -8.83 11.51 3.96
CA MET A 213 -9.28 12.54 3.01
C MET A 213 -10.60 13.15 3.44
#